data_AF-A0A7Z8P305-F1
#
_entry.id   AF-A0A7Z8P305-F1
#
_cell.length_a   1.000
_cell.length_b   1.000
_cell.length_c   1.000
_cell.angle_alpha   90.00
_cell.angle_beta   90.00
_cell.angle_gamma   90.00
#
_symmetry.space_group_name_H-M   'P 1'
#
loop_
_entity.id
_entity.type
_entity.pdbx_description
1 polymer ?
#
loop_
_entity_poly.entity_id
_entity_poly.type
_entity_poly.pdbx_seq_one_letter_code
_entity_poly.pdbx_strand_id
1 'polypeptide(L)'
;MIRLKNILPKAFLIGIVEMVDISGVEKTYEWIDTLGTKLADIEGPGFEGAWEDDINYLPIYPFGNELIDFIHIYGGETPHQFTELTNYVNKLKEESDEPWNYPAIISVLDIFQTSYVKRRAELAGARIYNVGSKSVIKNIKVYNEEAIEKARMTKEQVNKILDRAFCVNKVEYLDK
;
A
#
# COMPACT_ATOMS: atom_id res chain seq x y z
N MET A 1 -8.00 14.87 -29.43
CA MET A 1 -7.11 13.88 -28.79
C MET A 1 -7.99 12.85 -28.09
N ILE A 2 -8.13 11.65 -28.65
CA ILE A 2 -8.89 10.56 -28.02
C ILE A 2 -8.04 10.10 -26.82
N ARG A 3 -8.38 10.53 -25.61
CA ARG A 3 -7.80 9.96 -24.40
C ARG A 3 -8.33 8.52 -24.32
N LEU A 4 -7.47 7.52 -24.50
CA LEU A 4 -7.70 6.19 -23.93
C LEU A 4 -7.88 6.42 -22.42
N LYS A 5 -9.12 6.62 -21.98
CA LYS A 5 -9.46 7.01 -20.61
C LYS A 5 -8.99 5.90 -19.67
N ASN A 6 -7.79 6.02 -19.10
CA ASN A 6 -7.18 5.19 -18.03
C ASN A 6 -7.83 3.80 -17.86
N ILE A 7 -7.86 3.02 -18.95
CA ILE A 7 -8.65 1.79 -19.02
C ILE A 7 -8.02 0.69 -18.18
N LEU A 8 -6.68 0.64 -18.13
CA LEU A 8 -5.94 -0.39 -17.41
C LEU A 8 -6.10 -0.26 -15.89
N PRO A 9 -5.90 0.91 -15.25
CA PRO A 9 -6.16 1.04 -13.81
C PRO A 9 -7.61 0.74 -13.45
N LYS A 10 -8.58 1.17 -14.26
CA LYS A 10 -9.99 0.85 -14.04
C LYS A 10 -10.28 -0.64 -14.17
N ALA A 11 -9.73 -1.29 -15.18
CA ALA A 11 -9.85 -2.74 -15.35
C ALA A 11 -9.21 -3.49 -14.18
N PHE A 12 -8.10 -3.00 -13.63
CA PHE A 12 -7.49 -3.58 -12.44
C PHE A 12 -8.38 -3.44 -11.21
N LEU A 13 -8.96 -2.26 -10.97
CA LEU A 13 -9.90 -2.02 -9.88
C LEU A 13 -11.18 -2.86 -10.01
N ILE A 14 -11.75 -3.00 -11.21
CA ILE A 14 -12.86 -3.94 -11.48
C ILE A 14 -12.42 -5.37 -11.23
N GLY A 15 -11.24 -5.75 -11.71
CA GLY A 15 -10.69 -7.09 -11.51
C GLY A 15 -10.59 -7.47 -10.05
N ILE A 16 -10.21 -6.54 -9.17
CA ILE A 16 -10.19 -6.76 -7.72
C ILE A 16 -11.61 -7.06 -7.20
N VAL A 17 -12.62 -6.29 -7.59
CA VAL A 17 -14.02 -6.51 -7.19
C VAL A 17 -14.49 -7.90 -7.60
N GLU A 18 -14.34 -8.23 -8.89
CA GLU A 18 -14.77 -9.52 -9.44
C GLU A 18 -14.01 -10.71 -8.82
N MET A 19 -12.73 -10.53 -8.51
CA MET A 19 -11.93 -11.57 -7.86
C MET A 19 -12.41 -11.87 -6.45
N VAL A 20 -12.80 -10.85 -5.66
CA VAL A 20 -13.42 -11.08 -4.35
C VAL A 20 -14.73 -11.84 -4.50
N ASP A 21 -15.58 -11.44 -5.44
CA ASP A 21 -16.89 -12.07 -5.64
C ASP A 21 -16.79 -13.54 -6.08
N ILE A 22 -15.81 -13.88 -6.90
CA ILE A 22 -15.66 -15.24 -7.48
C ILE A 22 -14.77 -16.14 -6.61
N SER A 23 -13.68 -15.60 -6.06
CA SER A 23 -12.62 -16.37 -5.38
C SER A 23 -12.52 -16.13 -3.89
N GLY A 24 -13.22 -15.12 -3.36
CA GLY A 24 -13.15 -14.73 -1.96
C GLY A 24 -11.96 -13.82 -1.63
N VAL A 25 -12.03 -13.24 -0.44
CA VAL A 25 -11.10 -12.20 0.05
C VAL A 25 -9.67 -12.69 0.18
N GLU A 26 -9.47 -13.89 0.77
CA GLU A 26 -8.15 -14.49 1.01
C GLU A 26 -7.38 -14.70 -0.31
N LYS A 27 -7.99 -15.42 -1.27
CA LYS A 27 -7.36 -15.65 -2.58
C LYS A 27 -7.12 -14.37 -3.36
N THR A 28 -7.98 -13.37 -3.18
CA THR A 28 -7.80 -12.07 -3.83
C THR A 28 -6.65 -11.29 -3.21
N TYR A 29 -6.50 -11.32 -1.89
CA TYR A 29 -5.33 -10.77 -1.20
C TYR A 29 -4.03 -11.41 -1.71
N GLU A 30 -3.96 -12.75 -1.72
CA GLU A 30 -2.80 -13.50 -2.23
C GLU A 30 -2.48 -13.15 -3.68
N TRP A 31 -3.51 -12.99 -4.51
CA TRP A 31 -3.36 -12.60 -5.90
C TRP A 31 -2.76 -11.19 -6.05
N ILE A 32 -3.26 -10.20 -5.30
CA ILE A 32 -2.76 -8.82 -5.33
C ILE A 32 -1.31 -8.76 -4.82
N ASP A 33 -1.02 -9.44 -3.71
CA ASP A 33 0.34 -9.53 -3.14
C ASP A 33 1.32 -10.14 -4.14
N THR A 34 0.94 -11.27 -4.74
CA THR A 34 1.73 -11.95 -5.77
C THR A 34 2.00 -11.07 -6.99
N LEU A 35 1.04 -10.25 -7.42
CA LEU A 35 1.24 -9.31 -8.53
C LEU A 35 2.30 -8.26 -8.19
N GLY A 36 2.26 -7.69 -6.97
CA GLY A 36 3.25 -6.72 -6.51
C GLY A 36 4.65 -7.32 -6.46
N THR A 37 4.80 -8.51 -5.87
CA THR A 37 6.08 -9.24 -5.81
C THR A 37 6.62 -9.57 -7.19
N LYS A 38 5.79 -10.10 -8.10
CA LYS A 38 6.23 -10.44 -9.46
C LYS A 38 6.65 -9.22 -10.25
N LEU A 39 5.95 -8.09 -10.11
CA LEU A 39 6.35 -6.86 -10.76
C LEU A 39 7.70 -6.36 -10.22
N ALA A 40 7.90 -6.42 -8.91
CA ALA A 40 9.17 -6.07 -8.28
C ALA A 40 10.33 -6.96 -8.76
N ASP A 41 10.11 -8.27 -8.92
CA ASP A 41 11.13 -9.18 -9.48
C ASP A 41 11.50 -8.83 -10.93
N ILE A 42 10.53 -8.36 -11.74
CA ILE A 42 10.77 -7.93 -13.13
C ILE A 42 11.58 -6.63 -13.16
N GLU A 43 11.27 -5.68 -12.29
CA GLU A 43 11.90 -4.35 -12.29
C GLU A 43 13.23 -4.28 -11.52
N GLY A 44 13.46 -5.23 -10.62
CA GLY A 44 14.70 -5.37 -9.87
C GLY A 44 14.78 -4.50 -8.61
N PRO A 45 15.97 -4.42 -7.97
CA PRO A 45 16.16 -3.71 -6.71
C PRO A 45 15.87 -2.22 -6.84
N GLY A 46 15.37 -1.60 -5.78
CA GLY A 46 15.21 -0.14 -5.73
C GLY A 46 14.10 0.34 -4.83
N PHE A 47 13.91 1.66 -4.86
CA PHE A 47 12.85 2.36 -4.13
C PHE A 47 12.25 3.43 -5.01
N GLU A 48 10.96 3.66 -4.86
CA GLU A 48 10.25 4.77 -5.50
C GLU A 48 9.96 5.88 -4.49
N GLY A 49 9.75 7.10 -5.01
CA GLY A 49 9.39 8.25 -4.19
C GLY A 49 10.58 9.06 -3.68
N ALA A 50 10.33 9.80 -2.61
CA ALA A 50 11.25 10.75 -2.00
C ALA A 50 11.86 10.19 -0.71
N TRP A 51 12.90 10.87 -0.22
CA TRP A 51 13.73 10.42 0.90
C TRP A 51 14.01 11.54 1.88
N GLU A 52 14.02 11.18 3.17
CA GLU A 52 14.55 11.95 4.29
C GLU A 52 15.35 11.00 5.19
N ASP A 53 16.67 11.08 5.13
CA ASP A 53 17.60 10.16 5.78
C ASP A 53 17.30 8.69 5.44
N ASP A 54 16.84 7.91 6.42
CA ASP A 54 16.48 6.49 6.30
C ASP A 54 14.96 6.27 6.17
N ILE A 55 14.23 7.32 5.78
CA ILE A 55 12.78 7.29 5.57
C ILE A 55 12.51 7.49 4.08
N ASN A 56 11.87 6.50 3.46
CA ASN A 56 11.34 6.58 2.11
C ASN A 56 9.83 6.88 2.15
N TYR A 57 9.35 7.76 1.27
CA TYR A 57 7.93 8.10 1.23
C TYR A 57 7.42 8.42 -0.18
N LEU A 58 6.13 8.19 -0.40
CA LEU A 58 5.48 8.54 -1.66
C LEU A 58 4.75 9.88 -1.54
N PRO A 59 5.20 10.95 -2.24
CA PRO A 59 4.49 12.24 -2.26
C PRO A 59 3.21 12.20 -3.11
N ILE A 60 3.08 11.18 -3.97
CA ILE A 60 1.92 10.96 -4.85
C ILE A 60 1.43 9.54 -4.63
N TYR A 61 0.12 9.38 -4.47
CA TYR A 61 -0.52 8.06 -4.34
C TYR A 61 -0.60 7.38 -5.73
N PRO A 62 0.04 6.22 -5.94
CA PRO A 62 -0.06 5.49 -7.21
C PRO A 62 -1.53 5.13 -7.53
N PHE A 63 -1.99 5.46 -8.73
CA PHE A 63 -3.39 5.32 -9.15
C PHE A 63 -4.42 6.12 -8.32
N GLY A 64 -3.99 7.15 -7.59
CA GLY A 64 -4.87 7.90 -6.69
C GLY A 64 -6.05 8.58 -7.40
N ASN A 65 -5.80 9.19 -8.57
CA ASN A 65 -6.85 9.81 -9.37
C ASN A 65 -7.82 8.76 -9.94
N GLU A 66 -7.29 7.63 -10.40
CA GLU A 66 -8.08 6.53 -10.95
C GLU A 66 -8.96 5.89 -9.87
N LEU A 67 -8.47 5.78 -8.64
CA LEU A 67 -9.25 5.30 -7.49
C LEU A 67 -10.38 6.28 -7.15
N ILE A 68 -10.11 7.60 -7.13
CA ILE A 68 -11.14 8.62 -6.91
C ILE A 68 -12.22 8.54 -8.01
N ASP A 69 -11.81 8.51 -9.27
CA ASP A 69 -12.71 8.38 -10.41
C ASP A 69 -13.55 7.08 -10.34
N PHE A 70 -12.92 5.99 -9.93
CA PHE A 70 -13.58 4.69 -9.81
C PHE A 70 -14.67 4.71 -8.74
N ILE A 71 -14.38 5.25 -7.55
CA ILE A 71 -15.37 5.40 -6.48
C ILE A 71 -16.53 6.30 -6.93
N HIS A 72 -16.24 7.36 -7.70
CA HIS A 72 -17.29 8.20 -8.26
C HIS A 72 -18.22 7.44 -9.22
N ILE A 73 -17.68 6.53 -10.04
CA ILE A 73 -18.48 5.66 -10.92
C ILE A 73 -19.41 4.74 -10.10
N TYR A 74 -18.99 4.31 -8.91
CA TYR A 74 -19.78 3.50 -7.98
C TYR A 74 -20.71 4.33 -7.07
N GLY A 75 -21.10 5.54 -7.50
CA GLY A 75 -22.04 6.37 -6.74
C GLY A 75 -21.41 7.12 -5.56
N GLY A 76 -20.09 7.18 -5.48
CA GLY A 76 -19.35 7.83 -4.40
C GLY A 76 -19.08 6.93 -3.20
N GLU A 77 -19.51 5.67 -3.25
CA GLU A 77 -19.26 4.68 -2.21
C GLU A 77 -18.09 3.77 -2.60
N THR A 78 -17.23 3.48 -1.62
CA THR A 78 -16.18 2.47 -1.80
C THR A 78 -16.85 1.09 -1.93
N PRO A 79 -16.54 0.30 -2.97
CA PRO A 79 -17.07 -1.06 -3.10
C PRO A 79 -16.80 -1.88 -1.83
N HIS A 80 -17.80 -2.66 -1.40
CA HIS A 80 -17.70 -3.41 -0.14
C HIS A 80 -16.52 -4.39 -0.16
N GLN A 81 -16.21 -4.98 -1.32
CA GLN A 81 -15.07 -5.88 -1.54
C GLN A 81 -13.72 -5.25 -1.18
N PHE A 82 -13.56 -3.93 -1.43
CA PHE A 82 -12.34 -3.24 -1.02
C PHE A 82 -12.25 -3.13 0.49
N THR A 83 -13.39 -2.90 1.16
CA THR A 83 -13.45 -2.85 2.62
C THR A 83 -13.15 -4.23 3.22
N GLU A 84 -13.69 -5.30 2.64
CA GLU A 84 -13.41 -6.67 3.07
C GLU A 84 -11.92 -7.01 2.96
N LEU A 85 -11.26 -6.63 1.87
CA LEU A 85 -9.81 -6.81 1.71
C LEU A 85 -9.01 -6.02 2.76
N THR A 86 -9.35 -4.76 3.00
CA THR A 86 -8.65 -3.97 4.04
C THR A 86 -8.86 -4.54 5.44
N ASN A 87 -10.06 -5.03 5.75
CA ASN A 87 -10.35 -5.68 7.03
C ASN A 87 -9.60 -7.00 7.18
N TYR A 88 -9.50 -7.77 6.10
CA TYR A 88 -8.75 -9.03 6.10
C TYR A 88 -7.26 -8.81 6.37
N VAL A 89 -6.64 -7.80 5.76
CA VAL A 89 -5.23 -7.46 6.04
C VAL A 89 -5.03 -6.99 7.49
N ASN A 90 -5.96 -6.17 8.03
CA ASN A 90 -5.90 -5.77 9.43
C ASN A 90 -6.04 -6.97 10.37
N LYS A 91 -6.93 -7.91 10.05
CA LYS A 91 -7.06 -9.16 10.81
C LYS A 91 -5.77 -9.99 10.78
N LEU A 92 -5.15 -10.15 9.61
CA LEU A 92 -3.86 -10.84 9.49
C LEU A 92 -2.76 -10.18 10.33
N LYS A 93 -2.75 -8.84 10.38
CA LYS A 93 -1.84 -8.09 11.25
C LYS A 93 -2.11 -8.39 12.73
N GLU A 94 -3.37 -8.31 13.17
CA GLU A 94 -3.77 -8.54 14.56
C GLU A 94 -3.47 -9.97 15.05
N GLU A 95 -3.55 -10.96 14.15
CA GLU A 95 -3.32 -12.38 14.44
C GLU A 95 -1.84 -12.79 14.28
N SER A 96 -0.95 -11.88 13.85
CA SER A 96 0.46 -12.17 13.56
C SER A 96 1.37 -11.99 14.79
N ASP A 97 2.39 -12.84 14.91
CA ASP A 97 3.50 -12.65 15.85
C ASP A 97 4.47 -11.51 15.42
N GLU A 98 4.37 -11.06 14.16
CA GLU A 98 5.15 -9.97 13.58
C GLU A 98 4.25 -8.87 12.97
N PRO A 99 3.42 -8.17 13.77
CA PRO A 99 2.47 -7.17 13.27
C PRO A 99 3.16 -5.95 12.62
N TRP A 100 4.41 -5.67 12.99
CA TRP A 100 5.25 -4.64 12.35
C TRP A 100 5.59 -4.94 10.88
N ASN A 101 5.39 -6.18 10.42
CA ASN A 101 5.70 -6.62 9.06
C ASN A 101 4.53 -6.41 8.07
N TYR A 102 3.38 -5.96 8.58
CA TYR A 102 2.18 -5.63 7.82
C TYR A 102 2.09 -4.12 7.57
N PRO A 103 1.40 -3.65 6.50
CA PRO A 103 1.24 -2.23 6.25
C PRO A 103 0.19 -1.58 7.16
N ALA A 104 0.35 -0.27 7.39
CA ALA A 104 -0.75 0.60 7.80
C ALA A 104 -1.68 0.78 6.60
N ILE A 105 -2.69 -0.08 6.47
CA ILE A 105 -3.56 -0.13 5.29
C ILE A 105 -4.75 0.83 5.39
N ILE A 106 -5.01 1.60 4.33
CA ILE A 106 -6.18 2.49 4.18
C ILE A 106 -6.92 2.28 2.85
N SER A 107 -6.33 1.53 1.93
CA SER A 107 -6.84 1.26 0.59
C SER A 107 -6.38 -0.12 0.11
N VAL A 108 -7.18 -0.75 -0.75
CA VAL A 108 -6.82 -2.02 -1.38
C VAL A 108 -5.54 -1.93 -2.21
N LEU A 109 -5.24 -0.75 -2.76
CA LEU A 109 -4.01 -0.51 -3.52
C LEU A 109 -2.75 -0.54 -2.64
N ASP A 110 -2.89 -0.34 -1.32
CA ASP A 110 -1.74 -0.44 -0.41
C ASP A 110 -1.22 -1.88 -0.30
N ILE A 111 -2.08 -2.89 -0.57
CA ILE A 111 -1.67 -4.31 -0.61
C ILE A 111 -0.65 -4.52 -1.74
N PHE A 112 -1.01 -4.05 -2.93
CA PHE A 112 -0.15 -4.11 -4.10
C PHE A 112 1.12 -3.28 -3.91
N GLN A 113 0.98 -2.04 -3.44
CA GLN A 113 2.11 -1.14 -3.26
C GLN A 113 3.09 -1.68 -2.20
N THR A 114 2.59 -2.22 -1.09
CA THR A 114 3.44 -2.72 -0.01
C THR A 114 4.22 -3.95 -0.45
N SER A 115 3.57 -4.93 -1.07
CA SER A 115 4.24 -6.14 -1.58
C SER A 115 5.31 -5.79 -2.62
N TYR A 116 4.99 -4.88 -3.54
CA TYR A 116 5.93 -4.36 -4.53
C TYR A 116 7.15 -3.67 -3.89
N VAL A 117 6.94 -2.64 -3.05
CA VAL A 117 8.07 -1.88 -2.46
C VAL A 117 8.89 -2.75 -1.51
N LYS A 118 8.24 -3.60 -0.71
CA LYS A 118 8.94 -4.53 0.20
C LYS A 118 9.86 -5.46 -0.58
N ARG A 119 9.36 -6.05 -1.67
CA ARG A 119 10.16 -6.94 -2.49
C ARG A 119 11.34 -6.22 -3.16
N ARG A 120 11.14 -5.02 -3.69
CA ARG A 120 12.24 -4.23 -4.29
C ARG A 120 13.30 -3.83 -3.26
N ALA A 121 12.89 -3.55 -2.03
CA ALA A 121 13.81 -3.27 -0.93
C ALA A 121 14.63 -4.50 -0.54
N GLU A 122 13.99 -5.67 -0.44
CA GLU A 122 14.67 -6.94 -0.16
C GLU A 122 15.74 -7.26 -1.21
N LEU A 123 15.40 -7.10 -2.49
CA LEU A 123 16.34 -7.26 -3.60
C LEU A 123 17.51 -6.27 -3.53
N ALA A 124 17.30 -5.10 -2.90
CA ALA A 124 18.33 -4.08 -2.67
C ALA A 124 19.13 -4.30 -1.37
N GLY A 125 18.91 -5.41 -0.66
CA GLY A 125 19.58 -5.69 0.62
C GLY A 125 19.06 -4.86 1.78
N ALA A 126 17.79 -4.47 1.74
CA ALA A 126 17.13 -3.66 2.75
C ALA A 126 15.81 -4.27 3.23
N ARG A 127 15.43 -3.95 4.46
CA ARG A 127 14.11 -4.18 5.02
C ARG A 127 13.37 -2.86 5.12
N ILE A 128 12.05 -2.90 4.96
CA ILE A 128 11.19 -1.75 5.22
C ILE A 128 10.18 -2.03 6.31
N TYR A 129 9.80 -1.00 7.05
CA TYR A 129 8.62 -0.99 7.89
C TYR A 129 7.69 0.12 7.41
N ASN A 130 6.50 -0.25 6.96
CA ASN A 130 5.47 0.73 6.64
C ASN A 130 4.90 1.29 7.94
N VAL A 131 5.25 2.54 8.25
CA VAL A 131 4.92 3.17 9.53
C VAL A 131 3.63 3.99 9.47
N GLY A 132 3.16 4.33 8.27
CA GLY A 132 1.89 5.01 8.09
C GLY A 132 1.50 5.27 6.65
N SER A 133 0.21 5.45 6.45
CA SER A 133 -0.40 5.74 5.16
C SER A 133 -1.49 6.80 5.30
N LYS A 134 -1.75 7.54 4.22
CA LYS A 134 -2.82 8.55 4.14
C LYS A 134 -3.72 8.23 2.95
N SER A 135 -5.03 8.31 3.17
CA SER A 135 -6.00 8.14 2.09
C SER A 135 -5.90 9.28 1.07
N VAL A 136 -6.01 8.93 -0.20
CA VAL A 136 -6.15 9.91 -1.29
C VAL A 136 -7.60 10.39 -1.46
N ILE A 137 -8.56 9.65 -0.90
CA ILE A 137 -10.00 9.93 -1.02
C ILE A 137 -10.48 10.79 0.15
N LYS A 138 -10.01 10.48 1.36
CA LYS A 138 -10.39 11.15 2.61
C LYS A 138 -9.14 11.72 3.27
N ASN A 139 -9.26 12.77 4.07
CA ASN A 139 -8.14 13.27 4.87
C ASN A 139 -7.93 12.40 6.13
N ILE A 140 -7.71 11.10 5.94
CA ILE A 140 -7.53 10.10 7.00
C ILE A 140 -6.12 9.56 6.92
N LYS A 141 -5.46 9.47 8.08
CA LYS A 141 -4.14 8.86 8.25
C LYS A 141 -4.28 7.62 9.12
N VAL A 142 -3.59 6.56 8.75
CA VAL A 142 -3.44 5.33 9.52
C VAL A 142 -1.98 5.11 9.86
N TYR A 143 -1.74 4.48 11.00
CA TYR A 143 -0.42 4.26 11.56
C TYR A 143 -0.27 2.79 11.89
N ASN A 144 0.91 2.24 11.66
CA ASN A 144 1.28 0.94 12.23
C ASN A 144 2.16 1.23 13.45
N GLU A 145 1.53 1.26 14.63
CA GLU A 145 2.21 1.62 15.89
C GLU A 145 3.34 0.62 16.22
N GLU A 146 3.13 -0.66 15.90
CA GLU A 146 4.11 -1.72 16.10
C GLU A 146 5.33 -1.54 15.17
N ALA A 147 5.10 -1.13 13.92
CA ALA A 147 6.17 -0.75 12.99
C ALA A 147 6.89 0.52 13.43
N ILE A 148 6.16 1.53 13.93
CA ILE A 148 6.74 2.78 14.45
C ILE A 148 7.68 2.48 15.63
N GLU A 149 7.23 1.65 16.58
CA GLU A 149 8.04 1.22 17.71
C GLU A 149 9.27 0.43 17.25
N LYS A 150 9.08 -0.54 16.35
CA LYS A 150 10.17 -1.36 15.80
C LYS A 150 11.24 -0.52 15.10
N ALA A 151 10.79 0.47 14.32
CA ALA A 151 11.60 1.43 13.58
C ALA A 151 12.23 2.54 14.45
N ARG A 152 11.94 2.56 15.75
CA ARG A 152 12.36 3.61 16.70
C ARG A 152 11.99 5.02 16.24
N MET A 153 10.80 5.16 15.67
CA MET A 153 10.24 6.44 15.26
C MET A 153 9.20 6.90 16.29
N THR A 154 8.86 8.18 16.26
CA THR A 154 7.66 8.69 16.94
C THR A 154 6.53 8.89 15.96
N LYS A 155 5.29 8.81 16.45
CA LYS A 155 4.09 9.06 15.65
C LYS A 155 4.08 10.49 15.08
N GLU A 156 4.64 11.46 15.79
CA GLU A 156 4.77 12.86 15.34
C GLU A 156 5.70 12.97 14.13
N GLN A 157 6.82 12.25 14.12
CA GLN A 157 7.73 12.20 12.98
C GLN A 157 7.00 11.66 11.74
N VAL A 158 6.27 10.55 11.89
CA VAL A 158 5.48 9.96 10.81
C VAL A 158 4.37 10.90 10.34
N ASN A 159 3.63 11.51 11.28
CA ASN A 159 2.53 12.42 10.96
C ASN A 159 3.00 13.64 10.14
N LYS A 160 4.16 14.21 10.48
CA LYS A 160 4.77 15.34 9.77
C LYS A 160 5.06 15.00 8.30
N ILE A 161 5.49 13.77 8.02
CA ILE A 161 5.73 13.31 6.66
C ILE A 161 4.39 13.06 5.95
N LEU A 162 3.44 12.40 6.61
CA LEU A 162 2.10 12.17 6.08
C LEU A 162 1.31 13.46 5.78
N ASP A 163 1.68 14.61 6.33
CA ASP A 163 1.09 15.90 5.91
C ASP A 163 1.35 16.18 4.42
N ARG A 164 2.49 15.73 3.87
CA ARG A 164 2.89 15.93 2.47
C ARG A 164 3.03 14.63 1.65
N ALA A 165 2.83 13.48 2.27
CA ALA A 165 2.99 12.16 1.64
C ALA A 165 1.76 11.27 1.84
N PHE A 166 1.76 10.13 1.15
CA PHE A 166 0.69 9.14 1.15
C PHE A 166 1.08 7.81 1.77
N CYS A 167 2.37 7.46 1.72
CA CYS A 167 2.92 6.25 2.30
C CYS A 167 4.29 6.59 2.86
N VAL A 168 4.60 6.09 4.06
CA VAL A 168 5.88 6.34 4.74
C VAL A 168 6.46 5.00 5.19
N ASN A 169 7.68 4.74 4.78
CA ASN A 169 8.44 3.54 5.10
C ASN A 169 9.74 3.92 5.79
N LYS A 170 10.02 3.33 6.95
CA LYS A 170 11.38 3.28 7.49
C LYS A 170 12.17 2.23 6.73
N VAL A 171 13.40 2.55 6.33
CA VAL A 171 14.29 1.63 5.61
C VAL A 171 15.50 1.28 6.48
N GLU A 172 15.79 -0.02 6.61
CA GLU A 172 16.98 -0.55 7.29
C GLU A 172 17.80 -1.39 6.30
N TYR A 173 19.05 -1.01 6.04
CA TYR A 173 19.95 -1.83 5.22
C TYR A 173 20.51 -2.99 6.05
N LEU A 174 20.52 -4.19 5.48
CA LEU A 174 20.92 -5.42 6.19
C LEU A 174 22.44 -5.61 6.26
N ASP A 175 23.20 -4.91 5.40
CA ASP A 175 24.66 -5.03 5.26
C ASP A 175 25.44 -3.76 5.68
N LYS A 176 24.96 -3.01 6.68
CA LYS A 176 25.69 -1.86 7.25
C LYS A 176 25.86 -1.96 8.76
#